data_AF-A0A523J635-F1
#
_entry.id   AF-A0A523J635-F1
#
_cell.length_a   1.000
_cell.length_b   1.000
_cell.length_c   1.000
_cell.angle_alpha   90.00
_cell.angle_beta   90.00
_cell.angle_gamma   90.00
#
_symmetry.space_group_name_H-M   'P 1'
#
loop_
_entity.id
_entity.type
_entity.pdbx_description
1 polymer ?
#
loop_
_entity_poly.entity_id
_entity_poly.type
_entity_poly.pdbx_seq_one_letter_code
_entity_poly.pdbx_strand_id
1 'polypeptide(L)'
;MGRILILFLLLGNLNSAFGYSYFYFDSKKVNVSNRSFHNYIRPQIRNLVQDFYSVLKKINPLQEDTINLKILTHRFKKKWKDYLPHCKKEECTDNFEDLKSLAKRINKKTLKLEKKISGLFSKRRNIDSTIQLSDYSGKISDIWYNILNHLENPLLLKEKKQVGIYLNQALINTEIILISPLDDEIQKNFYFVWSNFIKKLEQEIIEKQNLKFLVTRLEELNITWNSFYMKVPRWKELISGTPKNQLKIMHRRWNSILKIILVR
;
A
#
# COMPACT_ATOMS: atom_id res chain seq x y z
N MET A 1 -44.81 40.73 12.53
CA MET A 1 -43.67 40.03 11.88
C MET A 1 -42.52 39.63 12.82
N GLY A 2 -42.57 39.93 14.14
CA GLY A 2 -41.45 39.59 15.06
C GLY A 2 -41.39 38.15 15.58
N ARG A 3 -42.46 37.35 15.45
CA ARG A 3 -42.50 35.98 16.01
C ARG A 3 -41.89 34.90 15.10
N ILE A 4 -41.78 35.16 13.79
CA ILE A 4 -41.18 34.21 12.83
C ILE A 4 -39.64 34.26 12.88
N LEU A 5 -39.05 35.41 13.21
CA LEU A 5 -37.59 35.56 13.32
C LEU A 5 -36.99 34.78 14.51
N ILE A 6 -37.74 34.63 15.60
CA ILE A 6 -37.30 33.91 16.80
C ILE A 6 -37.25 32.39 16.55
N LEU A 7 -38.15 31.86 15.70
CA LEU A 7 -38.12 30.45 15.32
C LEU A 7 -36.90 30.10 14.45
N PHE A 8 -36.47 31.01 13.58
CA PHE A 8 -35.26 30.83 12.77
C PHE A 8 -33.97 30.92 13.59
N LEU A 9 -33.94 31.78 14.63
CA LEU A 9 -32.79 31.88 15.54
C LEU A 9 -32.70 30.68 16.50
N LEU A 10 -33.81 30.04 16.85
CA LEU A 10 -33.82 28.81 17.66
C LEU A 10 -33.48 27.55 16.84
N LEU A 11 -33.77 27.53 15.54
CA LEU A 11 -33.38 26.43 14.64
C LEU A 11 -31.92 26.55 14.13
N GLY A 12 -31.32 27.75 14.18
CA GLY A 12 -29.94 27.98 13.75
C GLY A 12 -28.85 27.34 14.62
N ASN A 13 -29.19 26.92 15.85
CA ASN A 13 -28.25 26.30 16.79
C ASN A 13 -28.33 24.76 16.86
N LEU A 14 -29.14 24.13 16.00
CA LEU A 14 -29.18 22.66 15.87
C LEU A 14 -28.21 22.11 14.82
N ASN A 15 -27.26 22.92 14.35
CA ASN A 15 -26.01 22.41 13.78
C ASN A 15 -25.04 22.06 14.91
N SER A 16 -25.47 21.21 15.85
CA SER A 16 -24.52 20.26 16.41
C SER A 16 -24.09 19.41 15.23
N ALA A 17 -22.95 19.80 14.65
CA ALA A 17 -22.18 18.91 13.81
C ALA A 17 -22.28 17.53 14.46
N PHE A 18 -22.81 16.55 13.72
CA PHE A 18 -22.54 15.13 13.97
C PHE A 18 -21.03 14.93 13.74
N GLY A 19 -20.22 15.60 14.55
CA GLY A 19 -18.83 15.31 14.77
C GLY A 19 -18.85 13.97 15.47
N TYR A 20 -18.29 12.98 14.78
CA TYR A 20 -17.89 11.71 15.35
C TYR A 20 -17.51 11.91 16.82
N SER A 21 -18.03 11.06 17.72
CA SER A 21 -17.40 10.91 19.02
C SER A 21 -15.97 10.45 18.73
N TYR A 22 -15.03 11.39 18.71
CA TYR A 22 -13.62 11.09 18.74
C TYR A 22 -13.46 10.19 19.96
N PHE A 23 -13.18 8.91 19.73
CA PHE A 23 -12.76 8.02 20.80
C PHE A 23 -11.48 8.62 21.33
N TYR A 24 -11.57 9.45 22.37
CA TYR A 24 -10.41 10.05 22.99
C TYR A 24 -9.54 8.91 23.51
N PHE A 25 -8.44 8.71 22.80
CA PHE A 25 -7.52 7.60 23.04
C PHE A 25 -6.31 8.13 23.80
N ASP A 26 -6.25 7.81 25.08
CA ASP A 26 -5.08 8.13 25.89
C ASP A 26 -4.01 7.06 25.70
N SER A 27 -3.05 7.34 24.83
CA SER A 27 -1.91 6.46 24.55
C SER A 27 -1.13 6.05 25.81
N LYS A 28 -1.19 6.82 26.90
CA LYS A 28 -0.51 6.52 28.17
C LYS A 28 -1.22 5.44 28.98
N LYS A 29 -2.50 5.17 28.71
CA LYS A 29 -3.31 4.15 29.40
C LYS A 29 -3.26 2.78 28.72
N VAL A 30 -2.55 2.65 27.61
CA VAL A 30 -2.42 1.39 26.88
C VAL A 30 -1.32 0.53 27.47
N ASN A 31 -1.70 -0.61 28.03
CA ASN A 31 -0.77 -1.60 28.56
C ASN A 31 -0.73 -2.86 27.68
N VAL A 32 -0.16 -2.73 26.48
CA VAL A 32 0.05 -3.88 25.58
C VAL A 32 1.43 -4.46 25.84
N SER A 33 1.46 -5.70 26.35
CA SER A 33 2.73 -6.41 26.53
C SER A 33 3.39 -6.72 25.18
N ASN A 34 4.73 -6.78 25.16
CA ASN A 34 5.48 -7.25 24.00
C ASN A 34 5.04 -8.65 23.56
N ARG A 35 4.68 -9.53 24.50
CA ARG A 35 4.17 -10.87 24.20
C ARG A 35 2.86 -10.81 23.42
N SER A 36 1.90 -9.99 23.88
CA SER A 36 0.61 -9.78 23.20
C SER A 36 0.81 -9.21 21.80
N PHE A 37 1.73 -8.25 21.67
CA PHE A 37 2.07 -7.63 20.39
C PHE A 37 2.62 -8.65 19.38
N HIS A 38 3.64 -9.42 19.76
CA HIS A 38 4.31 -10.34 18.85
C HIS A 38 3.46 -11.57 18.51
N ASN A 39 2.70 -12.10 19.48
CA ASN A 39 2.01 -13.38 19.32
C ASN A 39 0.58 -13.24 18.79
N TYR A 40 -0.07 -12.09 19.00
CA TYR A 40 -1.47 -11.90 18.61
C TYR A 40 -1.65 -10.72 17.65
N ILE A 41 -1.20 -9.52 18.01
CA ILE A 41 -1.49 -8.32 17.22
C ILE A 41 -0.77 -8.35 15.88
N ARG A 42 0.54 -8.56 15.85
CA ARG A 42 1.35 -8.53 14.62
C ARG A 42 0.93 -9.62 13.62
N PRO A 43 0.67 -10.88 14.01
CA PRO A 43 0.13 -11.89 13.10
C PRO A 43 -1.23 -11.48 12.48
N GLN A 44 -2.14 -10.91 13.28
CA GLN A 44 -3.43 -10.44 12.76
C GLN A 44 -3.26 -9.27 11.79
N ILE A 45 -2.35 -8.35 12.06
CA ILE A 45 -2.00 -7.25 11.14
C ILE A 45 -1.42 -7.78 9.83
N ARG A 46 -0.54 -8.79 9.89
CA ARG A 46 -0.01 -9.46 8.69
C ARG A 46 -1.13 -10.05 7.84
N ASN A 47 -2.06 -10.76 8.46
CA ASN A 47 -3.21 -11.33 7.76
C ASN A 47 -4.10 -10.21 7.17
N LEU A 48 -4.26 -9.09 7.87
CA LEU A 48 -5.04 -7.95 7.38
C LEU A 48 -4.44 -7.37 6.10
N VAL A 49 -3.12 -7.15 6.09
CA VAL A 49 -2.39 -6.66 4.91
C VAL A 49 -2.50 -7.65 3.75
N GLN A 50 -2.40 -8.96 4.01
CA GLN A 50 -2.57 -10.00 2.99
C GLN A 50 -4.00 -10.04 2.42
N ASP A 51 -5.01 -9.88 3.27
CA ASP A 51 -6.41 -9.83 2.85
C ASP A 51 -6.68 -8.60 1.97
N PHE A 52 -6.09 -7.45 2.27
CA PHE A 52 -6.18 -6.26 1.42
C PHE A 52 -5.67 -6.53 0.00
N TYR A 53 -4.48 -7.14 -0.12
CA TYR A 53 -3.92 -7.51 -1.42
C TYR A 53 -4.76 -8.58 -2.13
N SER A 54 -5.36 -9.50 -1.38
CA SER A 54 -6.27 -10.50 -1.94
C SER A 54 -7.56 -9.87 -2.48
N VAL A 55 -8.07 -8.82 -1.83
CA VAL A 55 -9.19 -8.02 -2.34
C VAL A 55 -8.80 -7.35 -3.65
N LEU A 56 -7.65 -6.68 -3.72
CA LEU A 56 -7.16 -6.05 -4.96
C LEU A 56 -7.07 -7.05 -6.12
N LYS A 57 -6.51 -8.24 -5.89
CA LYS A 57 -6.42 -9.33 -6.89
C LYS A 57 -7.78 -9.74 -7.47
N LYS A 58 -8.84 -9.67 -6.67
CA LYS A 58 -10.19 -10.06 -7.10
C LYS A 58 -10.92 -8.94 -7.84
N ILE A 59 -10.56 -7.68 -7.60
CA ILE A 59 -11.19 -6.53 -8.25
C ILE A 59 -10.68 -6.40 -9.69
N ASN A 60 -9.37 -6.54 -9.91
CA ASN A 60 -8.80 -6.40 -11.24
C ASN A 60 -7.75 -7.50 -11.52
N PRO A 61 -7.83 -8.20 -12.68
CA PRO A 61 -6.95 -9.33 -13.01
C PRO A 61 -5.47 -8.97 -13.15
N LEU A 62 -5.14 -7.70 -13.43
CA LEU A 62 -3.74 -7.24 -13.51
C LEU A 62 -3.09 -7.08 -12.14
N GLN A 63 -3.88 -7.04 -11.07
CA GLN A 63 -3.36 -6.74 -9.74
C GLN A 63 -2.45 -7.82 -9.18
N GLU A 64 -2.62 -9.07 -9.62
CA GLU A 64 -1.67 -10.10 -9.24
C GLU A 64 -0.27 -9.82 -9.77
N ASP A 65 -0.15 -9.36 -11.03
CA ASP A 65 1.15 -9.04 -11.62
C ASP A 65 1.77 -7.80 -10.97
N THR A 66 0.99 -6.74 -10.70
CA THR A 66 1.48 -5.51 -10.05
C THR A 66 1.93 -5.77 -8.60
N ILE A 67 1.17 -6.56 -7.83
CA ILE A 67 1.56 -6.98 -6.47
C ILE A 67 2.86 -7.79 -6.50
N ASN A 68 2.99 -8.71 -7.46
CA ASN A 68 4.21 -9.49 -7.62
C ASN A 68 5.41 -8.59 -7.97
N LEU A 69 5.24 -7.59 -8.83
CA LEU A 69 6.27 -6.60 -9.12
C LEU A 69 6.67 -5.82 -7.86
N LYS A 70 5.71 -5.33 -7.06
CA LYS A 70 6.00 -4.66 -5.77
C LYS A 70 6.86 -5.54 -4.88
N ILE A 71 6.46 -6.81 -4.69
CA ILE A 71 7.19 -7.74 -3.82
C ILE A 71 8.63 -7.94 -4.30
N LEU A 72 8.84 -8.11 -5.62
CA LEU A 72 10.17 -8.29 -6.18
C LEU A 72 11.02 -7.01 -6.07
N THR A 73 10.45 -5.84 -6.35
CA THR A 73 11.12 -4.53 -6.19
C THR A 73 11.54 -4.30 -4.74
N HIS A 74 10.68 -4.59 -3.76
CA HIS A 74 11.02 -4.51 -2.34
C HIS A 74 12.11 -5.51 -1.94
N ARG A 75 12.07 -6.74 -2.49
CA ARG A 75 13.13 -7.74 -2.27
C ARG A 75 14.47 -7.25 -2.83
N PHE A 76 14.47 -6.65 -4.00
CA PHE A 76 15.66 -6.04 -4.60
C PHE A 76 16.18 -4.92 -3.71
N LYS A 77 15.30 -4.02 -3.23
CA LYS A 77 15.69 -2.95 -2.30
C LYS A 77 16.37 -3.48 -1.05
N LYS A 78 15.84 -4.56 -0.47
CA LYS A 78 16.43 -5.19 0.71
C LYS A 78 17.84 -5.71 0.41
N LYS A 79 17.99 -6.52 -0.65
CA LYS A 79 19.31 -7.03 -1.08
C LYS A 79 20.30 -5.90 -1.40
N TRP A 80 19.84 -4.84 -2.06
CA TRP A 80 20.65 -3.68 -2.39
C TRP A 80 21.17 -2.97 -1.14
N LYS A 81 20.31 -2.79 -0.12
CA LYS A 81 20.70 -2.21 1.18
C LYS A 81 21.71 -3.07 1.93
N ASP A 82 21.55 -4.40 1.90
CA ASP A 82 22.46 -5.33 2.56
C ASP A 82 23.84 -5.34 1.86
N TYR A 83 23.85 -5.10 0.54
CA TYR A 83 25.07 -5.08 -0.27
C TYR A 83 25.86 -3.76 -0.15
N LEU A 84 25.18 -2.60 -0.14
CA LEU A 84 25.81 -1.27 -0.19
C LEU A 84 26.99 -1.07 0.79
N PRO A 85 26.93 -1.53 2.07
CA PRO A 85 28.02 -1.35 3.03
C PRO A 85 29.27 -2.18 2.74
N HIS A 86 29.15 -3.32 2.06
CA HIS A 86 30.24 -4.25 1.77
C HIS A 86 31.04 -3.81 0.54
N CYS A 87 30.42 -3.01 -0.31
CA CYS A 87 31.00 -2.52 -1.55
C CYS A 87 31.70 -1.16 -1.32
N LYS A 88 32.79 -1.15 -0.54
CA LYS A 88 33.57 0.06 -0.19
C LYS A 88 34.93 0.21 -0.90
N LYS A 89 35.44 -0.83 -1.56
CA LYS A 89 36.70 -0.80 -2.32
C LYS A 89 36.45 -1.01 -3.82
N GLU A 90 37.44 -0.67 -4.65
CA GLU A 90 37.40 -0.79 -6.12
C GLU A 90 37.18 -2.23 -6.60
N GLU A 91 37.40 -3.21 -5.73
CA GLU A 91 37.10 -4.64 -5.91
C GLU A 91 35.66 -4.99 -5.48
N CYS A 92 34.66 -4.22 -5.93
CA CYS A 92 33.26 -4.67 -5.86
C CYS A 92 32.93 -5.75 -6.91
N THR A 93 33.93 -6.47 -7.43
CA THR A 93 33.75 -7.53 -8.42
C THR A 93 33.10 -8.79 -7.85
N ASP A 94 32.90 -8.86 -6.53
CA ASP A 94 32.18 -9.95 -5.87
C ASP A 94 30.69 -9.97 -6.26
N ASN A 95 30.45 -10.77 -7.30
CA ASN A 95 29.22 -11.33 -7.84
C ASN A 95 27.89 -10.63 -7.48
N PHE A 96 27.56 -9.61 -8.28
CA PHE A 96 26.20 -9.08 -8.41
C PHE A 96 25.18 -10.07 -8.99
N GLU A 97 25.55 -11.33 -9.24
CA GLU A 97 24.69 -12.27 -9.97
C GLU A 97 23.32 -12.45 -9.32
N ASP A 98 23.26 -12.39 -8.00
CA ASP A 98 22.00 -12.41 -7.26
C ASP A 98 21.11 -11.19 -7.52
N LEU A 99 21.71 -9.99 -7.59
CA LEU A 99 21.02 -8.74 -7.89
C LEU A 99 20.66 -8.65 -9.37
N LYS A 100 21.59 -9.02 -10.28
CA LYS A 100 21.38 -9.10 -11.72
C LYS A 100 20.25 -10.07 -12.05
N SER A 101 20.28 -11.28 -11.51
CA SER A 101 19.22 -12.29 -11.69
C SER A 101 17.86 -11.76 -11.23
N LEU A 102 17.83 -11.08 -10.08
CA LEU A 102 16.60 -10.47 -9.58
C LEU A 102 16.12 -9.30 -10.47
N ALA A 103 17.01 -8.41 -10.91
CA ALA A 103 16.69 -7.33 -11.84
C ALA A 103 16.17 -7.86 -13.19
N LYS A 104 16.83 -8.87 -13.77
CA LYS A 104 16.37 -9.57 -14.99
C LYS A 104 14.98 -10.16 -14.82
N ARG A 105 14.73 -10.81 -13.68
CA ARG A 105 13.41 -11.36 -13.35
C ARG A 105 12.35 -10.28 -13.24
N ILE A 106 12.66 -9.14 -12.62
CA ILE A 106 11.72 -8.01 -12.52
C ILE A 106 11.44 -7.44 -13.90
N ASN A 107 12.47 -7.14 -14.68
CA ASN A 107 12.33 -6.62 -16.04
C ASN A 107 11.45 -7.53 -16.91
N LYS A 108 11.71 -8.84 -16.91
CA LYS A 108 10.89 -9.83 -17.63
C LYS A 108 9.42 -9.84 -17.19
N LYS A 109 9.16 -9.62 -15.89
CA LYS A 109 7.79 -9.54 -15.35
C LYS A 109 7.10 -8.24 -15.76
N THR A 110 7.82 -7.12 -15.78
CA THR A 110 7.31 -5.83 -16.27
C THR A 110 6.93 -5.91 -17.74
N LEU A 111 7.82 -6.41 -18.60
CA LEU A 111 7.53 -6.61 -20.02
C LEU A 111 6.34 -7.55 -20.27
N LYS A 112 6.15 -8.57 -19.41
CA LYS A 112 4.97 -9.45 -19.49
C LYS A 112 3.69 -8.70 -19.08
N LEU A 113 3.75 -7.84 -18.08
CA LEU A 113 2.63 -6.99 -17.67
C LEU A 113 2.25 -6.02 -18.79
N GLU A 114 3.21 -5.36 -19.43
CA GLU A 114 2.97 -4.49 -20.59
C GLU A 114 2.20 -5.21 -21.69
N LYS A 115 2.66 -6.40 -22.09
CA LYS A 115 1.96 -7.21 -23.10
C LYS A 115 0.52 -7.53 -22.71
N LYS A 116 0.26 -7.80 -21.42
CA LYS A 116 -1.11 -8.03 -20.91
C LYS A 116 -1.95 -6.76 -20.98
N ILE A 117 -1.38 -5.61 -20.61
CA ILE A 117 -2.04 -4.30 -20.69
C ILE A 117 -2.40 -4.00 -22.15
N SER A 118 -1.45 -4.14 -23.08
CA SER A 118 -1.68 -4.00 -24.54
C SER A 118 -2.82 -4.89 -25.03
N GLY A 119 -2.90 -6.14 -24.56
CA GLY A 119 -3.99 -7.05 -24.90
C GLY A 119 -5.38 -6.58 -24.41
N LEU A 120 -5.45 -5.86 -23.29
CA LEU A 120 -6.71 -5.36 -22.72
C LEU A 120 -7.24 -4.11 -23.41
N PHE A 121 -6.37 -3.29 -24.03
CA PHE A 121 -6.79 -2.16 -24.88
C PHE A 121 -7.79 -2.59 -25.96
N SER A 122 -7.65 -3.83 -26.47
CA SER A 122 -8.53 -4.36 -27.51
C SER A 122 -9.96 -4.69 -27.05
N LYS A 123 -10.25 -4.71 -25.72
CA LYS A 123 -11.44 -5.40 -25.19
C LYS A 123 -12.49 -4.62 -24.37
N ARG A 124 -12.31 -3.40 -23.81
CA ARG A 124 -13.41 -2.49 -23.33
C ARG A 124 -13.01 -1.30 -22.40
N ARG A 125 -13.87 -0.25 -22.46
CA ARG A 125 -14.45 0.71 -21.47
C ARG A 125 -13.65 1.60 -20.51
N ASN A 126 -12.37 1.40 -20.22
CA ASN A 126 -11.63 2.38 -19.37
C ASN A 126 -10.27 2.72 -19.99
N ILE A 127 -10.33 3.45 -21.11
CA ILE A 127 -9.18 3.80 -21.94
C ILE A 127 -8.17 4.59 -21.11
N ASP A 128 -8.60 5.56 -20.31
CA ASP A 128 -7.71 6.45 -19.56
C ASP A 128 -6.93 5.72 -18.47
N SER A 129 -7.59 4.87 -17.67
CA SER A 129 -6.91 4.05 -16.65
C SER A 129 -5.93 3.06 -17.29
N THR A 130 -6.26 2.52 -18.47
CA THR A 130 -5.39 1.58 -19.20
C THR A 130 -4.19 2.29 -19.83
N ILE A 131 -4.37 3.51 -20.38
CA ILE A 131 -3.28 4.37 -20.87
C ILE A 131 -2.34 4.72 -19.73
N GLN A 132 -2.89 5.17 -18.61
CA GLN A 132 -2.10 5.52 -17.43
C GLN A 132 -1.30 4.31 -16.93
N LEU A 133 -1.92 3.12 -16.92
CA LEU A 133 -1.26 1.88 -16.54
C LEU A 133 -0.13 1.51 -17.50
N SER A 134 -0.34 1.70 -18.81
CA SER A 134 0.68 1.49 -19.84
C SER A 134 1.87 2.43 -19.68
N ASP A 135 1.63 3.72 -19.45
CA ASP A 135 2.67 4.74 -19.23
C ASP A 135 3.53 4.40 -18.01
N TYR A 136 2.91 4.09 -16.86
CA TYR A 136 3.66 3.68 -15.67
C TYR A 136 4.40 2.38 -15.85
N SER A 137 3.82 1.41 -16.57
CA SER A 137 4.51 0.15 -16.84
C SER A 137 5.76 0.37 -17.70
N GLY A 138 5.66 1.17 -18.76
CA GLY A 138 6.79 1.56 -19.62
C GLY A 138 7.90 2.23 -18.80
N LYS A 139 7.55 3.20 -17.96
CA LYS A 139 8.50 3.86 -17.05
C LYS A 139 9.21 2.85 -16.13
N ILE A 140 8.48 1.88 -15.57
CA ILE A 140 9.07 0.84 -14.73
C ILE A 140 10.06 -0.02 -15.53
N SER A 141 9.72 -0.36 -16.78
CA SER A 141 10.56 -1.15 -17.67
C SER A 141 11.88 -0.43 -17.98
N ASP A 142 11.80 0.84 -18.36
CA ASP A 142 12.97 1.70 -18.62
C ASP A 142 13.87 1.82 -17.39
N ILE A 143 13.28 2.02 -16.21
CA ILE A 143 14.03 2.09 -14.95
C ILE A 143 14.76 0.77 -14.68
N TRP A 144 14.11 -0.38 -14.85
CA TRP A 144 14.74 -1.68 -14.60
C TRP A 144 15.79 -2.04 -15.65
N TYR A 145 15.60 -1.63 -16.89
CA TYR A 145 16.62 -1.72 -17.93
C TYR A 145 17.87 -0.90 -17.52
N ASN A 146 17.69 0.33 -17.07
CA ASN A 146 18.79 1.17 -16.60
C ASN A 146 19.51 0.56 -15.38
N ILE A 147 18.77 0.07 -14.38
CA ILE A 147 19.36 -0.65 -13.24
C ILE A 147 20.19 -1.85 -13.73
N LEU A 148 19.65 -2.65 -14.65
CA LEU A 148 20.35 -3.81 -15.17
C LEU A 148 21.64 -3.43 -15.89
N ASN A 149 21.62 -2.39 -16.74
CA ASN A 149 22.80 -1.89 -17.44
C ASN A 149 23.90 -1.46 -16.46
N HIS A 150 23.54 -0.79 -15.36
CA HIS A 150 24.51 -0.41 -14.31
C HIS A 150 25.07 -1.60 -13.54
N LEU A 151 24.28 -2.67 -13.37
CA LEU A 151 24.74 -3.89 -12.71
C LEU A 151 25.62 -4.76 -13.62
N GLU A 152 25.41 -4.71 -14.94
CA GLU A 152 26.16 -5.50 -15.93
C GLU A 152 27.45 -4.82 -16.39
N ASN A 153 27.52 -3.49 -16.36
CA ASN A 153 28.69 -2.73 -16.77
C ASN A 153 29.58 -2.35 -15.56
N PRO A 154 30.79 -2.92 -15.42
CA PRO A 154 31.69 -2.61 -14.30
C PRO A 154 32.08 -1.13 -14.18
N LEU A 155 32.08 -0.39 -15.29
CA LEU A 155 32.39 1.05 -15.29
C LEU A 155 31.26 1.87 -14.66
N LEU A 156 30.00 1.54 -15.01
CA LEU A 156 28.80 2.22 -14.49
C LEU A 156 28.48 1.83 -13.05
N LEU A 157 28.94 0.66 -12.62
CA LEU A 157 28.73 0.16 -11.27
C LEU A 157 29.38 1.03 -10.19
N LYS A 158 30.40 1.81 -10.55
CA LYS A 158 31.00 2.83 -9.68
C LYS A 158 29.96 3.90 -9.28
N GLU A 159 28.91 4.09 -10.08
CA GLU A 159 27.80 5.03 -9.85
C GLU A 159 26.67 4.44 -8.98
N LYS A 160 27.00 3.84 -7.83
CA LYS A 160 26.03 3.20 -6.91
C LYS A 160 24.89 4.13 -6.50
N LYS A 161 25.18 5.43 -6.41
CA LYS A 161 24.18 6.47 -6.13
C LYS A 161 23.08 6.49 -7.18
N GLN A 162 23.44 6.28 -8.45
CA GLN A 162 22.52 6.27 -9.58
C GLN A 162 21.56 5.07 -9.53
N VAL A 163 22.07 3.86 -9.23
CA VAL A 163 21.22 2.69 -8.98
C VAL A 163 20.25 2.94 -7.82
N GLY A 164 20.70 3.60 -6.76
CA GLY A 164 19.84 4.01 -5.65
C GLY A 164 18.71 4.96 -6.07
N ILE A 165 19.00 5.92 -6.95
CA ILE A 165 18.01 6.85 -7.50
C ILE A 165 16.98 6.09 -8.33
N TYR A 166 17.42 5.26 -9.28
CA TYR A 166 16.53 4.44 -10.11
C TYR A 166 15.68 3.50 -9.27
N LEU A 167 16.25 2.87 -8.24
CA LEU A 167 15.50 2.00 -7.35
C LEU A 167 14.40 2.75 -6.59
N ASN A 168 14.67 3.98 -6.14
CA ASN A 168 13.63 4.81 -5.51
C ASN A 168 12.52 5.17 -6.50
N GLN A 169 12.87 5.50 -7.74
CA GLN A 169 11.88 5.73 -8.80
C GLN A 169 11.07 4.47 -9.10
N ALA A 170 11.71 3.29 -9.19
CA ALA A 170 11.04 2.01 -9.40
C ALA A 170 10.03 1.74 -8.29
N LEU A 171 10.40 1.95 -7.03
CA LEU A 171 9.51 1.79 -5.88
C LEU A 171 8.28 2.69 -6.00
N ILE A 172 8.46 3.98 -6.29
CA ILE A 172 7.36 4.93 -6.43
C ILE A 172 6.42 4.51 -7.57
N ASN A 173 6.96 4.21 -8.74
CA ASN A 173 6.13 3.81 -9.88
C ASN A 173 5.41 2.47 -9.64
N THR A 174 6.06 1.51 -8.97
CA THR A 174 5.42 0.23 -8.61
C THR A 174 4.32 0.40 -7.55
N GLU A 175 4.41 1.44 -6.71
CA GLU A 175 3.34 1.79 -5.77
C GLU A 175 2.16 2.46 -6.47
N ILE A 176 2.41 3.30 -7.47
CA ILE A 176 1.34 3.95 -8.27
C ILE A 176 0.58 2.90 -9.09
N ILE A 177 1.31 1.99 -9.75
CA ILE A 177 0.74 0.96 -10.62
C ILE A 177 -0.12 -0.06 -9.84
N LEU A 178 0.05 -0.15 -8.52
CA LEU A 178 -0.74 -1.03 -7.65
C LEU A 178 -2.20 -0.62 -7.56
N ILE A 179 -2.53 0.66 -7.74
CA ILE A 179 -3.90 1.17 -7.55
C ILE A 179 -4.48 1.73 -8.86
N SER A 180 -3.64 2.09 -9.84
CA SER A 180 -4.07 2.59 -11.15
C SER A 180 -5.02 1.70 -11.97
N PRO A 181 -5.07 0.36 -11.81
CA PRO A 181 -6.05 -0.46 -12.53
C PRO A 181 -7.50 -0.37 -12.01
N LEU A 182 -7.75 0.36 -10.92
CA LEU A 182 -9.08 0.51 -10.34
C LEU A 182 -9.82 1.69 -10.97
N ASP A 183 -11.15 1.60 -11.08
CA ASP A 183 -11.97 2.73 -11.54
C ASP A 183 -11.85 3.95 -10.60
N ASP A 184 -11.86 5.15 -11.16
CA ASP A 184 -11.55 6.43 -10.48
C ASP A 184 -12.24 6.62 -9.12
N GLU A 185 -13.51 6.23 -9.00
CA GLU A 185 -14.28 6.35 -7.75
C GLU A 185 -13.68 5.48 -6.63
N ILE A 186 -13.29 4.26 -6.97
CA ILE A 186 -12.75 3.27 -6.03
C ILE A 186 -11.25 3.52 -5.82
N GLN A 187 -10.54 3.87 -6.88
CA GLN A 187 -9.11 4.14 -6.91
C GLN A 187 -8.69 5.10 -5.80
N LYS A 188 -9.35 6.26 -5.69
CA LYS A 188 -9.02 7.28 -4.68
C LYS A 188 -9.15 6.73 -3.25
N ASN A 189 -10.22 5.97 -2.99
CA ASN A 189 -10.46 5.39 -1.66
C ASN A 189 -9.46 4.28 -1.33
N PHE A 190 -9.15 3.41 -2.30
CA PHE A 190 -8.16 2.35 -2.13
C PHE A 190 -6.74 2.90 -1.98
N TYR A 191 -6.38 3.94 -2.74
CA TYR A 191 -5.10 4.64 -2.59
C TYR A 191 -4.99 5.29 -1.21
N PHE A 192 -6.06 5.95 -0.74
CA PHE A 192 -6.09 6.58 0.57
C PHE A 192 -5.86 5.56 1.69
N VAL A 193 -6.59 4.45 1.71
CA VAL A 193 -6.41 3.42 2.75
C VAL A 193 -5.08 2.68 2.59
N TRP A 194 -4.62 2.47 1.35
CA TRP A 194 -3.33 1.82 1.13
C TRP A 194 -2.19 2.67 1.70
N SER A 195 -2.12 3.95 1.36
CA SER A 195 -1.06 4.87 1.78
C SER A 195 -1.11 5.18 3.28
N ASN A 196 -2.31 5.39 3.84
CA ASN A 196 -2.45 5.85 5.22
C ASN A 196 -2.67 4.75 6.26
N PHE A 197 -3.00 3.54 5.83
CA PHE A 197 -3.23 2.40 6.72
C PHE A 197 -2.35 1.21 6.33
N ILE A 198 -2.60 0.57 5.19
CA ILE A 198 -1.95 -0.71 4.82
C ILE A 198 -0.43 -0.60 4.75
N LYS A 199 0.11 0.41 4.05
CA LYS A 199 1.55 0.65 3.91
C LYS A 199 2.20 0.95 5.26
N LYS A 200 1.54 1.73 6.12
CA LYS A 200 2.04 2.03 7.47
C LYS A 200 2.08 0.77 8.34
N LEU A 201 1.05 -0.07 8.30
CA LEU A 201 1.03 -1.36 9.00
C LEU A 201 2.16 -2.29 8.51
N GLU A 202 2.36 -2.37 7.19
CA GLU A 202 3.42 -3.18 6.59
C GLU A 202 4.80 -2.71 7.05
N GLN A 203 5.11 -1.43 6.89
CA GLN A 203 6.45 -0.88 7.15
C GLN A 203 6.77 -0.74 8.64
N GLU A 204 5.86 -0.20 9.44
CA GLU A 204 6.15 0.12 10.84
C GLU A 204 5.90 -1.07 11.76
N ILE A 205 4.90 -1.90 11.48
CA ILE A 205 4.48 -2.96 12.40
C ILE A 205 5.00 -4.32 11.95
N ILE A 206 4.85 -4.69 10.68
CA ILE A 206 5.30 -5.99 10.20
C ILE A 206 6.82 -6.00 10.05
N GLU A 207 7.40 -5.03 9.34
CA GLU A 207 8.84 -4.98 9.09
C GLU A 207 9.62 -4.51 10.33
N LYS A 208 9.29 -3.32 10.87
CA LYS A 208 10.04 -2.72 11.99
C LYS A 208 9.63 -3.18 13.39
N GLN A 209 8.51 -3.90 13.53
CA GLN A 209 8.02 -4.41 14.83
C GLN A 209 7.78 -3.29 15.86
N ASN A 210 7.37 -2.11 15.39
CA ASN A 210 7.29 -0.91 16.21
C ASN A 210 5.94 -0.82 16.95
N LEU A 211 5.86 -1.43 18.14
CA LEU A 211 4.67 -1.33 19.00
C LEU A 211 4.35 0.13 19.37
N LYS A 212 5.37 0.95 19.65
CA LYS A 212 5.18 2.36 20.00
C LYS A 212 4.46 3.13 18.89
N PHE A 213 4.81 2.87 17.63
CA PHE A 213 4.11 3.46 16.48
C PHE A 213 2.62 3.09 16.48
N LEU A 214 2.30 1.80 16.65
CA LEU A 214 0.92 1.33 16.66
C LEU A 214 0.10 2.02 17.75
N VAL A 215 0.64 2.12 18.97
CA VAL A 215 -0.04 2.79 20.09
C VAL A 215 -0.20 4.28 19.79
N THR A 216 0.88 4.97 19.40
CA THR A 216 0.85 6.43 19.19
C THR A 216 -0.06 6.86 18.04
N ARG A 217 -0.24 6.00 17.03
CA ARG A 217 -1.02 6.29 15.82
C ARG A 217 -2.35 5.53 15.75
N LEU A 218 -2.79 4.90 16.84
CA LEU A 218 -3.96 4.03 16.84
C LEU A 218 -5.23 4.74 16.36
N GLU A 219 -5.44 5.97 16.82
CA GLU A 219 -6.58 6.80 16.45
C GLU A 219 -6.61 7.10 14.94
N GLU A 220 -5.50 7.59 14.39
CA GLU A 220 -5.35 7.89 12.96
C GLU A 220 -5.58 6.64 12.09
N LEU A 221 -5.00 5.50 12.49
CA LEU A 221 -5.18 4.23 11.82
C LEU A 221 -6.66 3.80 11.84
N ASN A 222 -7.31 3.94 13.00
CA ASN A 222 -8.71 3.59 13.17
C ASN A 222 -9.66 4.47 12.35
N ILE A 223 -9.42 5.79 12.33
CA ILE A 223 -10.20 6.74 11.51
C ILE A 223 -10.04 6.37 10.04
N THR A 224 -8.80 6.21 9.57
CA THR A 224 -8.51 5.88 8.17
C THR A 224 -9.25 4.62 7.73
N TRP A 225 -9.17 3.54 8.52
CA TRP A 225 -9.81 2.27 8.19
C TRP A 225 -11.34 2.33 8.26
N ASN A 226 -11.92 2.94 9.29
CA ASN A 226 -13.37 3.04 9.41
C ASN A 226 -13.98 3.95 8.35
N SER A 227 -13.36 5.10 8.05
CA SER A 227 -13.82 5.98 6.97
C SER A 227 -13.81 5.29 5.61
N PHE A 228 -12.82 4.43 5.35
CA PHE A 228 -12.80 3.58 4.16
C PHE A 228 -13.93 2.54 4.19
N TYR A 229 -14.05 1.78 5.28
CA TYR A 229 -15.02 0.69 5.40
C TYR A 229 -16.49 1.19 5.29
N MET A 230 -16.80 2.37 5.81
CA MET A 230 -18.14 2.98 5.70
C MET A 230 -18.58 3.27 4.27
N LYS A 231 -17.63 3.41 3.32
CA LYS A 231 -17.92 3.63 1.91
C LYS A 231 -18.14 2.32 1.13
N VAL A 232 -17.61 1.21 1.62
CA VAL A 232 -17.68 -0.12 0.97
C VAL A 232 -19.08 -0.53 0.51
N PRO A 233 -20.17 -0.31 1.29
CA PRO A 233 -21.51 -0.69 0.84
C PRO A 233 -22.00 0.02 -0.43
N ARG A 234 -21.40 1.15 -0.80
CA ARG A 234 -21.81 1.98 -1.95
C ARG A 234 -21.18 1.55 -3.27
N TRP A 235 -20.11 0.75 -3.24
CA TRP A 235 -19.35 0.38 -4.45
C TRP A 235 -19.96 -0.83 -5.15
N LYS A 236 -20.42 -0.64 -6.39
CA LYS A 236 -21.14 -1.65 -7.17
C LYS A 236 -20.24 -2.81 -7.59
N GLU A 237 -18.98 -2.52 -7.84
CA GLU A 237 -17.93 -3.43 -8.28
C GLU A 237 -17.59 -4.46 -7.19
N LEU A 238 -17.86 -4.15 -5.91
CA LEU A 238 -17.68 -5.07 -4.79
C LEU A 238 -18.95 -5.85 -4.43
N ILE A 239 -20.08 -5.61 -5.11
CA ILE A 239 -21.37 -6.26 -4.81
C ILE A 239 -21.35 -7.76 -5.12
N SER A 240 -20.43 -8.24 -5.98
CA SER A 240 -20.18 -9.66 -6.25
C SER A 240 -19.46 -10.37 -5.08
N GLY A 241 -20.05 -10.29 -3.88
CA GLY A 241 -19.88 -11.16 -2.71
C GLY A 241 -18.48 -11.28 -2.09
N THR A 242 -17.52 -11.79 -2.85
CA THR A 242 -16.23 -12.25 -2.34
C THR A 242 -15.34 -11.11 -1.82
N PRO A 243 -15.13 -10.00 -2.56
CA PRO A 243 -14.33 -8.88 -2.06
C PRO A 243 -14.96 -8.20 -0.84
N LYS A 244 -16.29 -8.00 -0.85
CA LYS A 244 -17.04 -7.39 0.26
C LYS A 244 -16.96 -8.22 1.54
N ASN A 245 -17.10 -9.55 1.42
CA ASN A 245 -16.95 -10.44 2.57
C ASN A 245 -15.54 -10.41 3.15
N GLN A 246 -14.51 -10.32 2.31
CA GLN A 246 -13.12 -10.16 2.78
C GLN A 246 -12.90 -8.82 3.52
N LEU A 247 -13.43 -7.71 3.00
CA LEU A 247 -13.35 -6.42 3.70
C LEU A 247 -14.07 -6.44 5.06
N LYS A 248 -15.20 -7.15 5.16
CA LYS A 248 -15.91 -7.38 6.44
C LYS A 248 -15.06 -8.20 7.42
N ILE A 249 -14.35 -9.23 6.94
CA ILE A 249 -13.41 -10.01 7.75
C ILE A 249 -12.26 -9.13 8.25
N MET A 250 -11.67 -8.30 7.37
CA MET A 250 -10.63 -7.35 7.76
C MET A 250 -11.12 -6.38 8.84
N HIS A 251 -12.35 -5.87 8.71
CA HIS A 251 -12.92 -4.95 9.70
C HIS A 251 -13.09 -5.61 11.07
N ARG A 252 -13.65 -6.82 11.11
CA ARG A 252 -13.75 -7.60 12.35
C ARG A 252 -12.37 -7.87 12.97
N ARG A 253 -11.36 -8.16 12.15
CA ARG A 253 -10.00 -8.40 12.63
C ARG A 253 -9.38 -7.15 13.23
N TRP A 254 -9.54 -5.99 12.58
CA TRP A 254 -9.10 -4.72 13.13
C TRP A 254 -9.77 -4.44 14.49
N ASN A 255 -11.09 -4.66 14.60
CA ASN A 255 -11.79 -4.50 15.88
C ASN A 255 -11.28 -5.47 16.96
N SER A 256 -10.88 -6.69 16.59
CA SER A 256 -10.26 -7.64 17.53
C SER A 256 -8.91 -7.12 18.04
N ILE A 257 -8.08 -6.56 17.16
CA ILE A 257 -6.83 -5.90 17.54
C ILE A 257 -7.09 -4.72 18.48
N LEU A 258 -8.07 -3.87 18.16
CA LEU A 258 -8.45 -2.74 19.02
C LEU A 258 -8.88 -3.20 20.40
N LYS A 259 -9.68 -4.27 20.50
CA LYS A 259 -10.06 -4.83 21.81
C LYS A 259 -8.81 -5.17 22.62
N ILE A 260 -7.84 -5.89 22.05
CA ILE A 260 -6.61 -6.25 22.78
C ILE A 260 -5.84 -5.01 23.25
N ILE A 261 -5.81 -3.94 22.44
CA ILE A 261 -5.07 -2.72 22.76
C ILE A 261 -5.80 -1.84 23.79
N LEU A 262 -7.14 -1.81 23.71
CA LEU A 262 -7.99 -0.93 24.51
C LEU A 262 -8.56 -1.60 25.76
N VAL A 263 -8.37 -2.92 25.91
CA VAL A 263 -8.72 -3.63 27.15
C VAL A 263 -7.92 -3.00 28.28
N ARG A 264 -8.68 -2.42 29.22
CA ARG A 264 -8.20 -1.94 30.51
C ARG A 264 -8.05 -3.10 31.48
#